data_AF-A0AB35JT42-F1
#
_entry.id   AF-A0AB35JT42-F1
#
_cell.length_a   1.000
_cell.length_b   1.000
_cell.length_c   1.000
_cell.angle_alpha   90.00
_cell.angle_beta   90.00
_cell.angle_gamma   90.00
#
_symmetry.space_group_name_H-M   'P 1'
#
loop_
_entity.id
_entity.type
_entity.pdbx_description
1 polymer ?
#
loop_
_entity_poly.entity_id
_entity_poly.type
_entity_poly.pdbx_seq_one_letter_code
_entity_poly.pdbx_strand_id
1 'polypeptide(L)'
;MTDKYAVALESGGVLPERENLILQAWGDVPVSYVQDEELLSACSFLDVKINKWEVNKQWSTQQESEPWIRMEILRGQALEDYFQHDGKTLRNAGQYKALLILELDEGGVEIDGFLFMRLISVFSESFKVYRFCDGVQEVDEKALASISARNTVMERLVGCW
;
A
#
# COMPACT_ATOMS: atom_id res chain seq x y z
N MET A 1 16.54 0.90 2.97
CA MET A 1 15.39 0.50 3.81
C MET A 1 14.22 0.38 2.87
N THR A 2 13.69 -0.81 2.69
CA THR A 2 12.43 -1.02 1.97
C THR A 2 11.31 -0.51 2.86
N ASP A 3 10.50 0.43 2.35
CA ASP A 3 9.32 0.92 3.06
C ASP A 3 8.25 -0.19 3.04
N LYS A 4 8.27 -1.01 4.09
CA LYS A 4 7.33 -2.11 4.30
C LYS A 4 6.33 -1.72 5.38
N TYR A 5 5.05 -1.99 5.13
CA TYR A 5 3.95 -1.73 6.06
C TYR A 5 3.06 -2.95 6.22
N ALA A 6 2.39 -3.06 7.37
CA ALA A 6 1.33 -4.03 7.60
C ALA A 6 0.02 -3.28 7.92
N VAL A 7 -1.07 -3.67 7.28
CA VAL A 7 -2.42 -3.21 7.63
C VAL A 7 -3.14 -4.35 8.32
N ALA A 8 -3.61 -4.11 9.54
CA ALA A 8 -4.22 -5.13 10.37
C ALA A 8 -5.75 -5.04 10.34
N LEU A 9 -6.39 -6.14 9.93
CA LEU A 9 -7.83 -6.25 9.88
C LEU A 9 -8.32 -7.03 11.11
N GLU A 10 -9.07 -6.33 11.96
CA GLU A 10 -9.77 -6.93 13.10
C GLU A 10 -11.03 -7.68 12.65
N SER A 11 -11.64 -8.42 13.57
CA SER A 11 -12.90 -9.14 13.31
C SER A 11 -14.01 -8.19 12.86
N GLY A 12 -14.52 -8.41 11.65
CA GLY A 12 -15.56 -7.56 11.03
C GLY A 12 -15.02 -6.50 10.07
N GLY A 13 -13.70 -6.30 10.01
CA GLY A 13 -13.07 -5.46 8.98
C GLY A 13 -13.29 -6.03 7.58
N VAL A 14 -13.73 -5.19 6.66
CA VAL A 14 -13.96 -5.54 5.25
C VAL A 14 -13.03 -4.70 4.40
N LEU A 15 -12.24 -5.36 3.55
CA LEU A 15 -11.41 -4.63 2.59
C LEU A 15 -12.30 -3.87 1.60
N PRO A 16 -11.96 -2.63 1.27
CA PRO A 16 -12.64 -1.92 0.19
C PRO A 16 -12.43 -2.68 -1.13
N GLU A 17 -13.36 -2.50 -2.06
CA GLU A 17 -13.14 -2.96 -3.44
C GLU A 17 -11.91 -2.26 -4.03
N ARG A 18 -11.18 -2.97 -4.92
CA ARG A 18 -9.95 -2.47 -5.56
C ARG A 18 -10.17 -1.10 -6.21
N GLU A 19 -11.27 -0.92 -6.94
CA GLU A 19 -11.58 0.34 -7.62
C GLU A 19 -11.79 1.49 -6.64
N ASN A 20 -12.50 1.24 -5.53
CA ASN A 20 -12.68 2.22 -4.47
C ASN A 20 -11.36 2.57 -3.78
N LEU A 21 -10.50 1.57 -3.55
CA LEU A 21 -9.17 1.77 -2.99
C LEU A 21 -8.30 2.67 -3.90
N ILE A 22 -8.25 2.37 -5.19
CA ILE A 22 -7.51 3.16 -6.19
C ILE A 22 -8.06 4.59 -6.27
N LEU A 23 -9.38 4.76 -6.34
CA LEU A 23 -10.02 6.06 -6.45
C LEU A 23 -9.77 6.94 -5.21
N GLN A 24 -9.79 6.35 -4.02
CA GLN A 24 -9.50 7.06 -2.77
C GLN A 24 -8.02 7.40 -2.63
N ALA A 25 -7.14 6.52 -3.10
CA ALA A 25 -5.70 6.75 -3.04
C ALA A 25 -5.30 7.85 -4.04
N TRP A 26 -5.63 7.69 -5.32
CA TRP A 26 -5.03 8.48 -6.40
C TRP A 26 -6.05 9.16 -7.31
N GLY A 27 -7.33 8.81 -7.22
CA GLY A 27 -8.37 9.36 -8.09
C GLY A 27 -8.42 8.64 -9.44
N ASP A 28 -8.86 9.36 -10.46
CA ASP A 28 -8.96 8.85 -11.83
C ASP A 28 -7.60 8.97 -12.53
N VAL A 29 -6.75 7.97 -12.29
CA VAL A 29 -5.41 7.86 -12.89
C VAL A 29 -5.24 6.52 -13.59
N PRO A 30 -4.42 6.45 -14.65
CA PRO A 30 -4.13 5.21 -15.34
C PRO A 30 -3.33 4.28 -14.41
N VAL A 31 -3.93 3.13 -14.07
CA VAL A 31 -3.37 2.13 -13.17
C VAL A 31 -3.34 0.77 -13.86
N SER A 32 -2.20 0.10 -13.75
CA SER A 32 -2.09 -1.33 -14.04
C SER A 32 -2.15 -2.11 -12.74
N TYR A 33 -2.77 -3.29 -12.75
CA TYR A 33 -2.79 -4.19 -11.61
C TYR A 33 -2.66 -5.66 -12.03
N VAL A 34 -2.15 -6.49 -11.12
CA VAL A 34 -2.11 -7.94 -11.22
C VAL A 34 -2.60 -8.53 -9.90
N GLN A 35 -3.50 -9.51 -9.98
CA GLN A 35 -4.07 -10.20 -8.82
C GLN A 35 -4.44 -11.63 -9.19
N ASP A 36 -4.53 -12.52 -8.21
CA ASP A 36 -4.90 -13.94 -8.40
C ASP A 36 -6.39 -14.17 -8.57
N GLU A 37 -7.22 -13.47 -7.81
CA GLU A 37 -8.69 -13.60 -7.83
C GLU A 37 -9.35 -12.32 -8.35
N GLU A 38 -10.60 -12.39 -8.79
CA GLU A 38 -11.33 -11.19 -9.28
C GLU A 38 -11.63 -10.20 -8.13
N LEU A 39 -12.04 -10.74 -6.98
CA LEU A 39 -12.44 -9.95 -5.80
C LEU A 39 -11.29 -9.83 -4.81
N LEU A 40 -10.98 -8.61 -4.37
CA LEU A 40 -9.91 -8.35 -3.40
C LEU A 40 -10.11 -9.08 -2.05
N SER A 41 -11.37 -9.35 -1.68
CA SER A 41 -11.70 -10.14 -0.50
C SER A 41 -11.25 -11.61 -0.59
N ALA A 42 -11.08 -12.12 -1.80
CA ALA A 42 -10.63 -13.48 -2.09
C ALA A 42 -9.14 -13.54 -2.50
N CYS A 43 -8.56 -12.43 -2.98
CA CYS A 43 -7.17 -12.40 -3.41
C CYS A 43 -6.18 -12.72 -2.29
N SER A 44 -5.10 -13.42 -2.64
CA SER A 44 -3.92 -13.59 -1.80
C SER A 44 -2.87 -12.52 -2.09
N PHE A 45 -2.93 -11.89 -3.27
CA PHE A 45 -2.08 -10.75 -3.58
C PHE A 45 -2.75 -9.73 -4.51
N LEU A 46 -2.23 -8.51 -4.49
CA LEU A 46 -2.54 -7.45 -5.41
C LEU A 46 -1.28 -6.62 -5.65
N ASP A 47 -0.77 -6.63 -6.87
CA ASP A 47 0.27 -5.72 -7.31
C ASP A 47 -0.39 -4.58 -8.09
N VAL A 48 -0.08 -3.33 -7.75
CA VAL A 48 -0.59 -2.14 -8.44
C VAL A 48 0.52 -1.19 -8.81
N LYS A 49 0.41 -0.55 -9.96
CA LYS A 49 1.27 0.57 -10.34
C LYS A 49 0.49 1.63 -11.09
N ILE A 50 0.95 2.87 -10.99
CA ILE A 50 0.40 3.98 -11.78
C ILE A 50 1.25 4.13 -13.03
N ASN A 51 0.61 4.17 -14.19
CA ASN A 51 1.28 4.33 -15.48
C ASN A 51 1.57 5.82 -15.71
N LYS A 52 2.68 6.32 -15.15
CA LYS A 52 2.96 7.75 -15.07
C LYS A 52 3.12 8.39 -16.45
N TRP A 53 3.68 7.64 -17.41
CA TRP A 53 3.85 8.10 -18.79
C TRP A 53 2.52 8.40 -19.51
N GLU A 54 1.41 7.76 -19.11
CA GLU A 54 0.07 8.03 -19.62
C GLU A 54 -0.49 9.35 -19.06
N VAL A 55 -0.09 9.72 -17.85
CA VAL A 55 -0.44 11.03 -17.25
C VAL A 55 0.39 12.15 -17.85
N ASN A 56 1.71 11.96 -17.92
CA ASN A 56 2.63 12.89 -18.55
C ASN A 56 3.79 12.13 -19.21
N LYS A 57 3.90 12.26 -20.53
CA LYS A 57 4.92 11.56 -21.33
C LYS A 57 6.35 11.85 -20.88
N GLN A 58 6.61 12.98 -20.22
CA GLN A 58 7.94 13.33 -19.71
C GLN A 58 8.46 12.31 -18.67
N TRP A 59 7.58 11.59 -17.97
CA TRP A 59 7.98 10.55 -17.02
C TRP A 59 8.83 9.46 -17.66
N SER A 60 8.62 9.14 -18.95
CA SER A 60 9.43 8.18 -19.70
C SER A 60 10.91 8.58 -19.82
N THR A 61 11.26 9.83 -19.54
CA THR A 61 12.63 10.33 -19.55
C THR A 61 13.21 10.52 -18.15
N GLN A 62 12.36 10.56 -17.11
CA GLN A 62 12.79 10.77 -15.73
C GLN A 62 13.00 9.46 -14.97
N GLN A 63 12.46 8.36 -15.48
CA GLN A 63 12.47 7.10 -14.76
C GLN A 63 12.55 5.93 -15.74
N GLU A 64 13.47 5.01 -15.46
CA GLU A 64 13.74 3.84 -16.29
C GLU A 64 12.78 2.67 -15.98
N SER A 65 12.22 2.64 -14.76
CA SER A 65 11.42 1.53 -14.23
C SER A 65 10.21 2.07 -13.47
N GLU A 66 9.00 1.58 -13.75
CA GLU A 66 7.82 1.89 -12.93
C GLU A 66 7.68 0.84 -11.82
N PRO A 67 7.94 1.18 -10.55
CA PRO A 67 7.85 0.22 -9.45
C PRO A 67 6.39 -0.19 -9.21
N TRP A 68 6.21 -1.46 -8.84
CA TRP A 68 4.94 -1.95 -8.33
C TRP A 68 4.86 -1.71 -6.83
N ILE A 69 3.66 -1.36 -6.37
CA ILE A 69 3.27 -1.51 -4.98
C ILE A 69 2.70 -2.91 -4.84
N ARG A 70 3.39 -3.76 -4.11
CA ARG A 70 2.99 -5.14 -3.84
C ARG A 70 2.17 -5.20 -2.57
N MET A 71 1.06 -5.93 -2.60
CA MET A 71 0.21 -6.19 -1.45
C MET A 71 -0.01 -7.68 -1.32
N GLU A 72 0.57 -8.30 -0.30
CA GLU A 72 0.29 -9.67 0.08
C GLU A 72 -0.81 -9.70 1.13
N ILE A 73 -1.80 -10.59 0.98
CA ILE A 73 -2.98 -10.64 1.84
C ILE A 73 -3.03 -11.97 2.59
N LEU A 74 -2.61 -11.94 3.84
CA LEU A 74 -2.48 -13.10 4.71
C LEU A 74 -3.79 -13.36 5.47
N ARG A 75 -4.35 -14.56 5.30
CA ARG A 75 -5.57 -15.02 6.00
C ARG A 75 -5.44 -16.49 6.39
N GLY A 76 -6.19 -16.92 7.40
CA GLY A 76 -6.26 -18.33 7.80
C GLY A 76 -4.88 -18.93 8.06
N GLN A 77 -4.54 -20.04 7.40
CA GLN A 77 -3.27 -20.72 7.61
C GLN A 77 -2.05 -19.85 7.26
N ALA A 78 -2.08 -19.08 6.18
CA ALA A 78 -0.97 -18.21 5.78
C ALA A 78 -0.66 -17.13 6.84
N LEU A 79 -1.71 -16.62 7.51
CA LEU A 79 -1.56 -15.68 8.61
C LEU A 79 -0.94 -16.35 9.84
N GLU A 80 -1.38 -17.56 10.18
CA GLU A 80 -0.82 -18.32 11.31
C GLU A 80 0.64 -18.68 11.07
N ASP A 81 0.99 -19.08 9.85
CA ASP A 81 2.37 -19.38 9.46
C ASP A 81 3.24 -18.13 9.59
N TYR A 82 2.77 -16.99 9.06
CA TYR A 82 3.46 -15.70 9.22
C TYR A 82 3.70 -15.35 10.70
N PHE A 83 2.69 -15.50 11.56
CA PHE A 83 2.82 -15.23 12.99
C PHE A 83 3.78 -16.15 13.73
N GLN A 84 4.02 -17.35 13.25
CA GLN A 84 4.98 -18.29 13.85
C GLN A 84 6.42 -17.96 13.47
N HIS A 85 6.65 -17.41 12.29
CA HIS A 85 7.99 -17.15 11.76
C HIS A 85 8.43 -15.70 11.96
N ASP A 86 7.70 -14.75 11.39
CA ASP A 86 8.15 -13.36 11.24
C ASP A 86 7.26 -12.35 11.99
N GLY A 87 6.00 -12.72 12.23
CA GLY A 87 4.95 -11.82 12.71
C GLY A 87 4.78 -11.75 14.22
N LYS A 88 5.72 -12.22 15.03
CA LYS A 88 5.55 -12.33 16.50
C LYS A 88 5.15 -11.01 17.16
N THR A 89 5.75 -9.90 16.75
CA THR A 89 5.42 -8.56 17.29
C THR A 89 3.98 -8.17 16.95
N LEU A 90 3.55 -8.38 15.70
CA LEU A 90 2.18 -8.10 15.27
C LEU A 90 1.17 -9.02 15.96
N ARG A 91 1.50 -10.30 16.14
CA ARG A 91 0.67 -11.26 16.90
C ARG A 91 0.37 -10.78 18.32
N ASN A 92 1.36 -10.15 18.97
CA ASN A 92 1.21 -9.65 20.33
C ASN A 92 0.45 -8.32 20.39
N ALA A 93 0.37 -7.58 19.28
CA ALA A 93 -0.31 -6.28 19.21
C ALA A 93 -1.83 -6.41 19.19
N GLY A 94 -2.37 -7.55 18.72
CA GLY A 94 -3.82 -7.76 18.67
C GLY A 94 -4.22 -9.10 18.04
N GLN A 95 -5.53 -9.34 18.00
CA GLN A 95 -6.11 -10.48 17.29
C GLN A 95 -6.63 -10.01 15.93
N TYR A 96 -5.98 -10.49 14.87
CA TYR A 96 -6.29 -10.08 13.49
C TYR A 96 -6.84 -11.25 12.70
N LYS A 97 -7.86 -10.96 11.88
CA LYS A 97 -8.45 -11.94 10.95
C LYS A 97 -7.63 -12.01 9.66
N ALA A 98 -7.01 -10.89 9.28
CA ALA A 98 -6.15 -10.78 8.12
C ALA A 98 -5.06 -9.74 8.36
N LEU A 99 -3.92 -9.91 7.68
CA LEU A 99 -2.90 -8.88 7.54
C LEU A 99 -2.66 -8.62 6.06
N LEU A 100 -2.52 -7.34 5.68
CA LEU A 100 -1.99 -6.97 4.38
C LEU A 100 -0.57 -6.51 4.58
N ILE A 101 0.37 -7.11 3.87
CA ILE A 101 1.77 -6.70 3.87
C ILE A 101 2.01 -5.92 2.58
N LEU A 102 2.39 -4.65 2.71
CA LEU A 102 2.60 -3.76 1.58
C LEU A 102 4.05 -3.35 1.45
N GLU A 103 4.57 -3.40 0.24
CA GLU A 103 5.94 -3.02 -0.11
C GLU A 103 5.95 -2.24 -1.43
N LEU A 104 6.84 -1.25 -1.52
CA LEU A 104 7.16 -0.60 -2.78
C LEU A 104 8.41 -1.26 -3.38
N ASP A 105 8.30 -1.71 -4.63
CA ASP A 105 9.43 -2.27 -5.37
C ASP A 105 10.57 -1.26 -5.57
N GLU A 106 11.78 -1.80 -5.73
CA GLU A 106 12.97 -1.00 -6.01
C GLU A 106 12.90 -0.32 -7.39
N GLY A 107 13.72 0.72 -7.57
CA GLY A 107 13.81 1.47 -8.83
C GLY A 107 12.77 2.58 -8.99
N GLY A 108 12.03 2.90 -7.92
CA GLY A 108 11.17 4.08 -7.83
C GLY A 108 11.94 5.39 -7.71
N VAL A 109 11.27 6.49 -8.07
CA VAL A 109 11.71 7.86 -7.79
C VAL A 109 10.84 8.46 -6.67
N GLU A 110 11.09 9.70 -6.27
CA GLU A 110 10.43 10.31 -5.10
C GLU A 110 8.89 10.25 -5.16
N ILE A 111 8.31 10.46 -6.35
CA ILE A 111 6.85 10.39 -6.54
C ILE A 111 6.25 9.04 -6.15
N ASP A 112 6.99 7.94 -6.35
CA ASP A 112 6.52 6.60 -6.02
C ASP A 112 6.36 6.42 -4.51
N GLY A 113 7.25 7.02 -3.73
CA GLY A 113 7.12 7.08 -2.28
C GLY A 113 5.86 7.83 -1.86
N PHE A 114 5.54 8.98 -2.48
CA PHE A 114 4.31 9.71 -2.19
C PHE A 114 3.06 8.93 -2.58
N LEU A 115 3.07 8.27 -3.73
CA LEU A 115 1.97 7.43 -4.20
C LEU A 115 1.73 6.25 -3.25
N PHE A 116 2.80 5.58 -2.82
CA PHE A 116 2.75 4.50 -1.86
C PHE A 116 2.20 4.97 -0.50
N MET A 117 2.75 6.05 0.06
CA MET A 117 2.27 6.59 1.33
C MET A 117 0.82 7.05 1.26
N ARG A 118 0.36 7.54 0.10
CA ARG A 118 -1.05 7.89 -0.08
C ARG A 118 -1.95 6.64 -0.03
N LEU A 119 -1.53 5.51 -0.60
CA LEU A 119 -2.26 4.25 -0.43
C LEU A 119 -2.32 3.83 1.05
N ILE A 120 -1.19 3.90 1.76
CA ILE A 120 -1.12 3.59 3.19
C ILE A 120 -2.10 4.46 4.00
N SER A 121 -2.18 5.76 3.69
CA SER A 121 -3.08 6.66 4.39
C SER A 121 -4.57 6.31 4.19
N VAL A 122 -4.97 5.77 3.04
CA VAL A 122 -6.35 5.28 2.84
C VAL A 122 -6.65 4.13 3.81
N PHE A 123 -5.73 3.19 3.98
CA PHE A 123 -5.92 2.10 4.94
C PHE A 123 -6.00 2.60 6.39
N SER A 124 -5.22 3.61 6.75
CA SER A 124 -5.23 4.15 8.12
C SER A 124 -6.56 4.81 8.53
N GLU A 125 -7.44 5.14 7.59
CA GLU A 125 -8.76 5.69 7.90
C GLU A 125 -9.70 4.66 8.55
N SER A 126 -9.45 3.37 8.37
CA SER A 126 -10.32 2.28 8.85
C SER A 126 -9.59 1.15 9.57
N PHE A 127 -8.26 1.09 9.48
CA PHE A 127 -7.46 -0.01 9.99
C PHE A 127 -6.21 0.48 10.72
N LYS A 128 -5.71 -0.35 11.63
CA LYS A 128 -4.38 -0.11 12.23
C LYS A 128 -3.32 -0.39 11.19
N VAL A 129 -2.38 0.54 11.06
CA VAL A 129 -1.25 0.43 10.16
C VAL A 129 0.02 0.36 11.00
N TYR A 130 0.90 -0.55 10.63
CA TYR A 130 2.20 -0.76 11.25
C TYR A 130 3.30 -0.54 10.21
N ARG A 131 4.36 0.14 10.60
CA ARG A 131 5.59 0.27 9.80
C ARG A 131 6.62 -0.73 10.27
N PHE A 132 7.28 -1.40 9.33
CA PHE A 132 8.46 -2.20 9.61
C PHE A 132 9.69 -1.28 9.60
N CYS A 133 10.42 -1.26 10.71
CA CYS A 133 11.66 -0.51 10.91
C CYS A 133 12.68 -1.43 11.61
N ASP A 134 13.46 -0.94 12.59
CA ASP A 134 14.26 -1.80 13.50
C ASP A 134 13.40 -2.71 14.43
N GLY A 135 12.14 -2.90 14.06
CA GLY A 135 11.06 -3.54 14.78
C GLY A 135 9.75 -3.31 14.03
N VAL A 136 8.64 -3.26 14.76
CA VAL A 136 7.33 -2.91 14.20
C VAL A 136 6.72 -1.82 15.07
N GLN A 137 6.28 -0.73 14.45
CA GLN A 137 5.68 0.41 15.15
C GLN A 137 4.33 0.76 14.53
N GLU A 138 3.33 1.02 15.36
CA GLU A 138 2.04 1.53 14.89
C GLU A 138 2.23 2.94 14.33
N VAL A 139 1.63 3.21 13.17
CA VAL A 139 1.66 4.52 12.52
C VAL A 139 0.67 5.42 13.24
N ASP A 140 1.18 6.41 13.96
CA ASP A 140 0.36 7.37 14.71
C ASP A 140 -0.21 8.49 13.83
N GLU A 141 -1.15 9.26 14.39
CA GLU A 141 -1.79 10.39 13.69
C GLU A 141 -0.77 11.44 13.21
N LYS A 142 0.35 11.60 13.90
CA LYS A 142 1.38 12.58 13.54
C LYS A 142 2.15 12.13 12.30
N ALA A 143 2.46 10.84 12.19
CA ALA A 143 3.05 10.24 11.00
C ALA A 143 2.07 10.25 9.82
N LEU A 144 0.76 10.11 10.06
CA LEU A 144 -0.26 10.26 9.02
C LEU A 144 -0.39 11.71 8.55
N ALA A 145 -0.30 12.68 9.47
CA ALA A 145 -0.40 14.10 9.15
C ALA A 145 0.74 14.63 8.27
N SER A 146 1.88 13.92 8.19
CA SER A 146 2.98 14.27 7.29
C SER A 146 2.81 13.71 5.87
N ILE A 147 1.83 12.85 5.63
CA ILE A 147 1.55 12.29 4.31
C ILE A 147 0.93 13.38 3.42
N SER A 148 1.52 13.58 2.25
CA SER A 148 1.04 14.53 1.25
C SER A 148 -0.43 14.27 0.89
N ALA A 149 -1.23 15.32 0.90
CA ALA A 149 -2.63 15.25 0.46
C ALA A 149 -2.70 14.79 -1.00
N ARG A 150 -3.78 14.07 -1.36
CA ARG A 150 -3.96 13.52 -2.72
C ARG A 150 -3.73 14.57 -3.80
N ASN A 151 -4.31 15.76 -3.66
CA ASN A 151 -4.16 16.83 -4.67
C ASN A 151 -2.70 17.25 -4.87
N THR A 152 -1.91 17.33 -3.80
CA THR A 152 -0.48 17.66 -3.88
C THR A 152 0.30 16.56 -4.60
N VAL A 153 -0.01 15.29 -4.32
CA VAL A 153 0.61 14.16 -5.03
C VAL A 153 0.22 14.17 -6.51
N MET A 154 -1.02 14.52 -6.81
CA MET A 154 -1.53 14.61 -8.19
C MET A 154 -0.93 15.78 -8.97
N GLU A 155 -0.78 16.95 -8.36
CA GLU A 155 -0.03 18.07 -8.93
C GLU A 155 1.41 17.65 -9.27
N ARG A 156 2.01 16.78 -8.43
CA ARG A 156 3.32 16.20 -8.71
C ARG A 156 3.36 15.23 -9.87
N LEU A 157 2.41 14.30 -9.87
CA LEU A 157 2.28 13.35 -10.95
C LEU A 157 2.04 14.03 -12.30
N VAL A 158 1.21 15.08 -12.35
CA VAL A 158 0.96 15.84 -13.59
C VAL A 158 2.15 16.73 -13.95
N GLY A 159 2.73 17.40 -12.97
CA GLY A 159 3.85 18.35 -13.13
C GLY A 159 5.18 17.71 -13.52
N CYS A 160 5.34 16.40 -13.29
CA CYS A 160 6.59 15.68 -13.54
C CYS A 160 7.76 16.21 -12.67
N TRP A 161 7.49 16.37 -11.37
CA TRP A 161 8.44 16.88 -10.35
C TRP A 161 8.36 16.06 -9.03
#